data_AF-A0A3R6VTF0-F1
#
_entry.id   AF-A0A3R6VTF0-F1
#
_cell.length_a   1.000
_cell.length_b   1.000
_cell.length_c   1.000
_cell.angle_alpha   90.00
_cell.angle_beta   90.00
_cell.angle_gamma   90.00
#
_symmetry.space_group_name_H-M   'P 1'
#
loop_
_entity.id
_entity.type
_entity.pdbx_description
1 polymer ?
#
loop_
_entity_poly.entity_id
_entity_poly.type
_entity_poly.pdbx_seq_one_letter_code
_entity_poly.pdbx_strand_id
1 'polypeptide(L)'
;MSGAVVIVGAGVVGLTTALQLILDGVSPSQITIVAKDGPEKSTSFVAGALWECGMHIVPNITVSQHPLKTNTAAKAMTPTTYRESSDLTSPAMTSWLQTHGTAELGSFRHLQHYDAVVADMGVYLGWLKDQLASHRVHINALHVTDLRALATPGTIVVNCTGLFNEDPAIFPCKGQVVMVHAPWIRSAICDEDSG
;
A
#
# COMPACT_ATOMS: atom_id res chain seq x y z
N MET A 1 23.48 -26.14 -1.92
CA MET A 1 23.59 -25.65 -0.54
C MET A 1 22.19 -25.38 -0.03
N SER A 2 21.69 -26.11 0.97
CA SER A 2 20.34 -25.88 1.50
C SER A 2 20.37 -24.77 2.54
N GLY A 3 20.16 -23.52 2.12
CA GLY A 3 19.93 -22.42 3.06
C GLY A 3 18.47 -22.39 3.51
N ALA A 4 18.19 -21.88 4.71
CA ALA A 4 16.83 -21.57 5.15
C ALA A 4 16.59 -20.07 5.06
N VAL A 5 15.37 -19.64 4.75
CA VAL A 5 14.97 -18.24 4.75
C VAL A 5 13.84 -18.07 5.76
N VAL A 6 14.07 -17.27 6.79
CA VAL A 6 13.08 -16.96 7.82
C VAL A 6 12.65 -15.52 7.67
N ILE A 7 11.39 -15.31 7.31
CA ILE A 7 10.79 -13.99 7.12
C ILE A 7 10.01 -13.64 8.38
N VAL A 8 10.35 -12.52 9.01
CA VAL A 8 9.76 -12.08 10.27
C VAL A 8 8.79 -10.94 9.99
N GLY A 9 7.50 -11.22 10.10
CA GLY A 9 6.42 -10.26 9.84
C GLY A 9 5.45 -10.76 8.76
N ALA A 10 4.15 -10.66 9.05
CA ALA A 10 3.07 -11.06 8.15
C ALA A 10 2.26 -9.85 7.62
N GLY A 11 2.86 -8.66 7.59
CA GLY A 11 2.31 -7.53 6.84
C GLY A 11 2.53 -7.69 5.33
N VAL A 12 2.09 -6.70 4.55
CA VAL A 12 2.20 -6.74 3.07
C VAL A 12 3.64 -7.01 2.60
N VAL A 13 4.62 -6.36 3.24
CA VAL A 13 6.04 -6.53 2.89
C VAL A 13 6.49 -7.98 3.07
N GLY A 14 6.23 -8.59 4.24
CA GLY A 14 6.68 -9.94 4.53
C GLY A 14 6.04 -11.00 3.62
N LEU A 15 4.73 -10.88 3.37
CA LEU A 15 4.03 -11.81 2.48
C LEU A 15 4.48 -11.66 1.02
N THR A 16 4.63 -10.42 0.53
CA THR A 16 5.12 -10.16 -0.83
C THR A 16 6.56 -10.62 -0.99
N THR A 17 7.44 -10.39 -0.01
CA THR A 17 8.82 -10.90 -0.04
C THR A 17 8.86 -12.42 -0.12
N ALA A 18 8.04 -13.12 0.67
CA ALA A 18 7.96 -14.58 0.63
C ALA A 18 7.54 -15.07 -0.77
N LEU A 19 6.50 -14.46 -1.34
CA LEU A 19 6.01 -14.83 -2.66
C LEU A 19 7.04 -14.55 -3.75
N GLN A 20 7.69 -13.38 -3.70
CA GLN A 20 8.70 -13.00 -4.69
C GLN A 20 9.90 -13.95 -4.65
N LEU A 21 10.37 -14.37 -3.47
CA LEU A 21 11.45 -15.35 -3.36
C LEU A 21 11.09 -16.69 -4.04
N ILE A 22 9.83 -17.13 -3.92
CA ILE A 22 9.34 -18.32 -4.62
C ILE A 22 9.37 -18.11 -6.14
N LEU A 23 8.89 -16.96 -6.61
CA LEU A 23 8.88 -16.60 -8.04
C LEU A 23 10.30 -16.51 -8.63
N ASP A 24 11.27 -16.10 -7.82
CA ASP A 24 12.69 -16.03 -8.18
C ASP A 24 13.41 -17.39 -8.07
N GLY A 25 12.69 -18.46 -7.70
CA GLY A 25 13.17 -19.84 -7.73
C GLY A 25 13.68 -20.40 -6.39
N VAL A 26 13.50 -19.69 -5.28
CA VAL A 26 13.77 -20.25 -3.95
C VAL A 26 12.73 -21.34 -3.66
N SER A 27 13.19 -22.52 -3.24
CA SER A 27 12.26 -23.62 -2.94
C SER A 27 11.32 -23.21 -1.80
N PRO A 28 9.99 -23.39 -1.93
CA PRO A 28 9.04 -23.09 -0.86
C PRO A 28 9.38 -23.80 0.46
N SER A 29 9.97 -25.00 0.41
CA SER A 29 10.40 -25.75 1.59
C SER A 29 11.53 -25.09 2.39
N GLN A 30 12.22 -24.11 1.81
CA GLN A 30 13.26 -23.34 2.48
C GLN A 30 12.72 -22.09 3.16
N ILE A 31 11.46 -21.70 2.89
CA ILE A 31 10.87 -20.44 3.36
C ILE A 31 9.98 -20.72 4.56
N THR A 32 10.23 -19.98 5.64
CA THR A 32 9.38 -19.97 6.83
C THR A 32 8.97 -18.54 7.13
N ILE A 33 7.68 -18.29 7.32
CA ILE A 33 7.17 -16.98 7.76
C ILE A 33 6.79 -17.09 9.23
N VAL A 34 7.28 -16.17 10.05
CA VAL A 34 6.95 -16.08 11.47
C VAL A 34 6.40 -14.70 11.80
N ALA A 35 5.33 -14.64 12.58
CA ALA A 35 4.76 -13.37 13.01
C ALA A 35 4.02 -13.52 14.35
N LYS A 36 3.99 -12.45 15.15
CA LYS A 36 3.24 -12.40 16.42
C LYS A 36 1.74 -12.59 16.18
N ASP A 37 1.23 -11.88 15.19
CA ASP A 37 -0.18 -11.85 14.81
C ASP A 37 -0.33 -12.12 13.31
N GLY A 38 -1.53 -12.55 12.90
CA GLY A 38 -1.87 -12.70 11.49
C GLY A 38 -1.97 -11.37 10.74
N PRO A 39 -1.99 -11.41 9.39
CA PRO A 39 -2.03 -10.21 8.54
C PRO A 39 -3.20 -9.28 8.86
N GLU A 40 -4.35 -9.81 9.29
CA GLU A 40 -5.54 -9.06 9.67
C GLU A 40 -5.34 -8.09 10.86
N LYS A 41 -4.28 -8.28 11.67
CA LYS A 41 -3.93 -7.35 12.74
C LYS A 41 -2.69 -6.49 12.42
N SER A 42 -2.21 -6.51 11.18
CA SER A 42 -1.07 -5.71 10.74
C SER A 42 -1.48 -4.28 10.40
N THR A 43 -0.53 -3.34 10.44
CA THR A 43 -0.72 -1.97 9.92
C THR A 43 -1.11 -1.98 8.44
N SER A 44 -0.65 -2.98 7.68
CA SER A 44 -1.02 -3.13 6.27
C SER A 44 -2.52 -3.35 6.08
N PHE A 45 -3.19 -4.06 7.00
CA PHE A 45 -4.63 -4.33 6.89
C PHE A 45 -5.49 -3.08 7.03
N VAL A 46 -5.04 -2.11 7.84
CA VAL A 46 -5.76 -0.84 8.07
C VAL A 46 -5.32 0.28 7.12
N ALA A 47 -4.34 0.03 6.25
CA ALA A 47 -3.84 1.04 5.33
C ALA A 47 -4.94 1.48 4.36
N GLY A 48 -5.11 2.79 4.20
CA GLY A 48 -6.12 3.42 3.34
C GLY A 48 -5.82 3.35 1.86
N ALA A 49 -5.27 2.24 1.36
CA ALA A 49 -5.43 1.92 -0.05
C ALA A 49 -6.94 1.64 -0.22
N LEU A 50 -7.64 2.56 -0.90
CA LEU A 50 -9.11 2.60 -1.09
C LEU A 50 -9.75 1.21 -1.00
N TRP A 51 -10.74 1.12 -0.12
CA TRP A 51 -11.41 -0.12 0.27
C TRP A 51 -12.43 -0.54 -0.79
N GLU A 52 -11.98 -1.24 -1.83
CA GLU A 52 -12.83 -1.84 -2.87
C GLU A 52 -12.35 -3.22 -3.33
N CYS A 53 -13.26 -4.08 -3.82
CA CYS A 53 -13.09 -5.53 -3.99
C CYS A 53 -11.90 -6.00 -4.86
N GLY A 54 -10.66 -6.03 -4.37
CA GLY A 54 -9.48 -6.50 -5.14
C GLY A 54 -8.56 -5.35 -5.59
N MET A 55 -7.86 -5.54 -6.71
CA MET A 55 -7.09 -4.47 -7.35
C MET A 55 -7.95 -3.75 -8.39
N HIS A 56 -8.14 -2.44 -8.24
CA HIS A 56 -8.94 -1.60 -9.13
C HIS A 56 -8.20 -0.36 -9.58
N ILE A 57 -8.73 0.25 -10.65
CA ILE A 57 -8.33 1.57 -11.10
C ILE A 57 -9.38 2.57 -10.63
N VAL A 58 -8.94 3.62 -9.94
CA VAL A 58 -9.77 4.71 -9.48
C VAL A 58 -9.24 6.06 -9.99
N PRO A 59 -10.11 6.99 -10.41
CA PRO A 59 -9.69 8.36 -10.65
C PRO A 59 -9.20 8.99 -9.34
N ASN A 60 -7.95 9.45 -9.32
CA ASN A 60 -7.37 10.18 -8.19
C ASN A 60 -7.25 11.67 -8.54
N ILE A 61 -7.73 12.52 -7.65
CA ILE A 61 -7.64 13.98 -7.74
C ILE A 61 -6.87 14.48 -6.53
N THR A 62 -5.67 15.01 -6.75
CA THR A 62 -4.88 15.69 -5.74
C THR A 62 -5.02 17.20 -5.92
N VAL A 63 -5.30 17.93 -4.85
CA VAL A 63 -5.48 19.39 -4.86
C VAL A 63 -4.59 20.10 -3.85
N SER A 64 -4.25 21.34 -4.14
CA SER A 64 -3.49 22.22 -3.24
C SER A 64 -3.67 23.71 -3.57
N GLN A 65 -3.50 24.58 -2.58
CA GLN A 65 -3.35 26.03 -2.71
C GLN A 65 -1.94 26.39 -3.19
N HIS A 66 -0.97 25.49 -2.96
CA HIS A 66 0.43 25.63 -3.33
C HIS A 66 0.77 24.82 -4.60
N PRO A 67 1.85 25.19 -5.33
CA PRO A 67 2.26 24.43 -6.50
C PRO A 67 2.60 22.99 -6.16
N LEU A 68 1.87 22.05 -6.79
CA LEU A 68 2.15 20.63 -6.71
C LEU A 68 3.40 20.28 -7.53
N LYS A 69 4.26 19.43 -6.97
CA LYS A 69 5.38 18.85 -7.74
C LYS A 69 4.83 17.83 -8.72
N THR A 70 5.26 17.87 -9.98
CA THR A 70 4.87 16.87 -10.98
C THR A 70 5.13 15.45 -10.48
N ASN A 71 4.07 14.64 -10.42
CA ASN A 71 4.17 13.23 -10.08
C ASN A 71 4.63 12.45 -11.32
N THR A 72 5.95 12.37 -11.50
CA THR A 72 6.57 11.73 -12.67
C THR A 72 6.24 10.25 -12.76
N ALA A 73 6.08 9.56 -11.63
CA ALA A 73 5.71 8.15 -11.59
C ALA A 73 4.28 7.95 -12.11
N ALA A 74 3.30 8.72 -11.60
CA ALA A 74 1.93 8.66 -12.09
C ALA A 74 1.84 9.06 -13.57
N LYS A 75 2.55 10.12 -13.98
CA LYS A 75 2.60 10.55 -15.38
C LYS A 75 3.16 9.48 -16.31
N ALA A 76 4.15 8.72 -15.86
CA ALA A 76 4.71 7.61 -16.63
C ALA A 76 3.78 6.39 -16.66
N MET A 77 3.10 6.10 -15.55
CA MET A 77 2.23 4.93 -15.41
C MET A 77 0.88 5.11 -16.13
N THR A 78 0.32 6.32 -16.12
CA THR A 78 -1.00 6.62 -16.69
C THR A 78 -0.98 7.89 -17.56
N PRO A 79 -0.16 7.93 -18.62
CA PRO A 79 0.05 9.15 -19.42
C PRO A 79 -1.21 9.65 -20.12
N THR A 80 -2.19 8.78 -20.36
CA THR A 80 -3.46 9.11 -21.04
C THR A 80 -4.47 9.79 -20.12
N THR A 81 -4.40 9.55 -18.81
CA THR A 81 -5.34 10.09 -17.82
C THR A 81 -4.71 11.18 -16.96
N TYR A 82 -3.38 11.30 -17.00
CA TYR A 82 -2.62 12.30 -16.27
C TYR A 82 -2.93 13.72 -16.73
N ARG A 83 -3.30 14.58 -15.79
CA ARG A 83 -3.60 16.00 -16.00
C ARG A 83 -3.05 16.82 -14.86
N GLU A 84 -2.55 18.01 -15.18
CA GLU A 84 -2.22 19.05 -14.19
C GLU A 84 -2.95 20.34 -14.55
N SER A 85 -3.36 21.09 -13.54
CA SER A 85 -3.86 22.45 -13.72
C SER A 85 -3.38 23.34 -12.58
N SER A 86 -3.13 24.60 -12.89
CA SER A 86 -2.87 25.68 -11.92
C SER A 86 -3.94 26.77 -11.94
N ASP A 87 -5.02 26.53 -12.69
CA ASP A 87 -6.22 27.37 -12.73
C ASP A 87 -7.47 26.48 -12.77
N LEU A 88 -8.15 26.39 -11.63
CA LEU A 88 -9.40 25.64 -11.50
C LEU A 88 -10.65 26.47 -11.82
N THR A 89 -10.48 27.79 -12.01
CA THR A 89 -11.57 28.74 -12.27
C THR A 89 -11.92 28.85 -13.75
N SER A 90 -11.07 28.34 -14.65
CA SER A 90 -11.36 28.33 -16.08
C SER A 90 -12.67 27.58 -16.39
N PRO A 91 -13.49 28.02 -17.36
CA PRO A 91 -14.75 27.35 -17.70
C PRO A 91 -14.59 25.87 -18.06
N ALA A 92 -13.48 25.53 -18.73
CA ALA A 92 -13.16 24.15 -19.08
C ALA A 92 -12.88 23.29 -17.84
N MET A 93 -12.12 23.81 -16.86
CA MET A 93 -11.84 23.08 -15.64
C MET A 93 -13.05 22.98 -14.72
N THR A 94 -13.84 24.06 -14.61
CA THR A 94 -15.08 24.05 -13.82
C THR A 94 -16.06 23.02 -14.38
N SER A 95 -16.24 22.98 -15.72
CA SER A 95 -17.06 21.96 -16.38
C SER A 95 -16.50 20.55 -16.14
N TRP A 96 -15.18 20.38 -16.23
CA TRP A 96 -14.53 19.10 -15.94
C TRP A 96 -14.80 18.64 -14.49
N LEU A 97 -14.58 19.49 -13.49
CA LEU A 97 -14.87 19.20 -12.08
C LEU A 97 -16.35 18.84 -11.86
N GLN A 98 -17.28 19.56 -12.50
CA GLN A 98 -18.70 19.24 -12.44
C GLN A 98 -19.01 17.85 -13.00
N THR A 99 -18.44 17.49 -14.16
CA THR A 99 -18.62 16.14 -14.75
C THR A 99 -18.02 15.02 -13.89
N HIS A 100 -17.06 15.33 -13.01
CA HIS A 100 -16.45 14.38 -12.08
C HIS A 100 -17.10 14.41 -10.69
N GLY A 101 -18.17 15.20 -10.50
CA GLY A 101 -18.87 15.31 -9.22
C GLY A 101 -18.04 15.96 -8.11
N THR A 102 -17.05 16.80 -8.47
CA THR A 102 -16.07 17.41 -7.55
C THR A 102 -16.03 18.93 -7.71
N ALA A 103 -17.18 19.56 -7.97
CA ALA A 103 -17.29 21.00 -8.20
C ALA A 103 -16.78 21.85 -7.01
N GLU A 104 -16.88 21.32 -5.80
CA GLU A 104 -16.38 21.91 -4.56
C GLU A 104 -14.86 22.12 -4.55
N LEU A 105 -14.11 21.36 -5.36
CA LEU A 105 -12.65 21.51 -5.45
C LEU A 105 -12.22 22.78 -6.20
N GLY A 106 -13.15 23.53 -6.79
CA GLY A 106 -12.86 24.80 -7.47
C GLY A 106 -12.27 25.89 -6.58
N SER A 107 -12.29 25.72 -5.24
CA SER A 107 -11.62 26.61 -4.29
C SER A 107 -10.10 26.42 -4.22
N PHE A 108 -9.57 25.32 -4.76
CA PHE A 108 -8.13 25.08 -4.82
C PHE A 108 -7.51 25.73 -6.06
N ARG A 109 -6.19 25.93 -6.03
CA ARG A 109 -5.46 26.56 -7.14
C ARG A 109 -4.79 25.55 -8.05
N HIS A 110 -4.28 24.48 -7.47
CA HIS A 110 -3.51 23.45 -8.16
C HIS A 110 -4.23 22.11 -8.08
N LEU A 111 -4.21 21.38 -9.19
CA LEU A 111 -4.80 20.04 -9.31
C LEU A 111 -3.87 19.13 -10.10
N GLN A 112 -3.74 17.89 -9.63
CA GLN A 112 -3.21 16.77 -10.37
C GLN A 112 -4.27 15.67 -10.43
N HIS A 113 -4.52 15.13 -11.62
CA HIS A 113 -5.45 14.02 -11.80
C HIS A 113 -4.76 12.88 -12.54
N TYR A 114 -5.02 11.65 -12.11
CA TYR A 114 -4.56 10.43 -12.78
C TYR A 114 -5.35 9.21 -12.30
N ASP A 115 -5.34 8.15 -13.10
CA ASP A 115 -5.92 6.86 -12.70
C ASP A 115 -4.94 6.13 -11.78
N ALA A 116 -5.33 5.85 -10.54
CA ALA A 116 -4.51 5.16 -9.55
C ALA A 116 -4.92 3.69 -9.42
N VAL A 117 -3.93 2.80 -9.34
CA VAL A 117 -4.17 1.40 -8.94
C VAL A 117 -4.27 1.32 -7.44
N VAL A 118 -5.35 0.71 -6.96
CA VAL A 118 -5.62 0.62 -5.53
C VAL A 118 -6.03 -0.79 -5.15
N ALA A 119 -5.61 -1.21 -3.96
CA ALA A 119 -5.84 -2.54 -3.43
C ALA A 119 -6.61 -2.45 -2.12
N ASP A 120 -7.75 -3.15 -2.02
CA ASP A 120 -8.31 -3.46 -0.71
C ASP A 120 -7.36 -4.39 0.02
N MET A 121 -6.84 -3.92 1.14
CA MET A 121 -5.79 -4.62 1.87
C MET A 121 -6.29 -5.90 2.53
N GLY A 122 -7.57 -6.00 2.88
CA GLY A 122 -8.15 -7.24 3.38
C GLY A 122 -8.17 -8.32 2.30
N VAL A 123 -8.63 -7.96 1.10
CA VAL A 123 -8.65 -8.86 -0.07
C VAL A 123 -7.23 -9.19 -0.52
N TYR A 124 -6.35 -8.20 -0.63
CA TYR A 124 -4.99 -8.38 -1.14
C TYR A 124 -4.11 -9.20 -0.20
N LEU A 125 -4.17 -8.95 1.12
CA LEU A 125 -3.46 -9.78 2.09
C LEU A 125 -4.05 -11.21 2.13
N GLY A 126 -5.37 -11.35 1.97
CA GLY A 126 -6.01 -12.66 1.79
C GLY A 126 -5.46 -13.41 0.58
N TRP A 127 -5.41 -12.75 -0.57
CA TRP A 127 -4.83 -13.30 -1.80
C TRP A 127 -3.37 -13.72 -1.62
N LEU A 128 -2.53 -12.88 -1.00
CA LEU A 128 -1.13 -13.23 -0.71
C LEU A 128 -1.00 -14.48 0.17
N LYS A 129 -1.84 -14.60 1.21
CA LYS A 129 -1.89 -15.82 2.04
C LYS A 129 -2.25 -17.04 1.21
N ASP A 130 -3.25 -16.93 0.34
CA ASP A 130 -3.70 -18.03 -0.51
C ASP A 130 -2.64 -18.46 -1.53
N GLN A 131 -1.92 -17.50 -2.13
CA GLN A 131 -0.79 -17.78 -3.01
C GLN A 131 0.29 -18.57 -2.26
N LEU A 132 0.70 -18.12 -1.08
CA LEU A 132 1.71 -18.81 -0.26
C LEU A 132 1.24 -20.20 0.18
N ALA A 133 -0.02 -20.33 0.58
CA ALA A 133 -0.61 -21.61 0.97
C ALA A 133 -0.63 -22.61 -0.20
N SER A 134 -0.86 -22.15 -1.43
CA SER A 134 -0.78 -23.00 -2.63
C SER A 134 0.61 -23.59 -2.86
N HIS A 135 1.65 -22.89 -2.39
CA HIS A 135 3.04 -23.35 -2.36
C HIS A 135 3.42 -24.09 -1.06
N ARG A 136 2.46 -24.37 -0.18
CA ARG A 136 2.64 -24.98 1.16
C ARG A 136 3.50 -24.16 2.12
N VAL A 137 3.54 -22.84 1.92
CA VAL A 137 4.16 -21.90 2.86
C VAL A 137 3.07 -21.33 3.76
N HIS A 138 3.22 -21.48 5.07
CA HIS A 138 2.28 -21.02 6.07
C HIS A 138 2.91 -20.03 7.04
N ILE A 139 2.07 -19.18 7.64
CA ILE A 139 2.49 -18.22 8.66
C ILE A 139 2.46 -18.93 10.01
N ASN A 140 3.61 -19.00 10.66
CA ASN A 140 3.74 -19.57 12.00
C ASN A 140 3.60 -18.46 13.05
N ALA A 141 2.66 -18.65 13.97
CA ALA A 141 2.50 -17.73 15.10
C ALA A 141 3.70 -17.83 16.04
N LEU A 142 4.53 -16.79 16.08
CA LEU A 142 5.72 -16.71 16.91
C LEU A 142 6.02 -15.25 17.24
N HIS A 143 6.10 -14.94 18.53
CA HIS A 143 6.57 -13.64 19.00
C HIS A 143 8.10 -13.64 19.04
N VAL A 144 8.72 -12.89 18.13
CA VAL A 144 10.17 -12.77 18.02
C VAL A 144 10.63 -11.49 18.72
N THR A 145 11.42 -11.64 19.78
CA THR A 145 12.01 -10.50 20.51
C THR A 145 13.46 -10.21 20.09
N ASP A 146 14.14 -11.17 19.47
CA ASP A 146 15.50 -11.04 18.98
C ASP A 146 15.64 -11.80 17.65
N LEU A 147 15.92 -11.07 16.57
CA LEU A 147 16.10 -11.66 15.24
C LEU A 147 17.30 -12.62 15.17
N ARG A 148 18.34 -12.40 15.99
CA ARG A 148 19.54 -13.24 16.02
C ARG A 148 19.24 -14.64 16.52
N ALA A 149 18.21 -14.81 17.35
CA ALA A 149 17.78 -16.12 17.82
C ALA A 149 17.26 -17.03 16.69
N LEU A 150 16.89 -16.44 15.54
CA LEU A 150 16.45 -17.17 14.35
C LEU A 150 17.62 -17.50 13.41
N ALA A 151 18.79 -16.90 13.62
CA ALA A 151 19.94 -17.06 12.74
C ALA A 151 20.79 -18.28 13.15
N THR A 152 20.76 -19.32 12.32
CA THR A 152 21.66 -20.49 12.40
C THR A 152 22.58 -20.53 11.17
N PRO A 153 23.68 -21.31 11.17
CA PRO A 153 24.51 -21.46 9.99
C PRO A 153 23.68 -21.88 8.76
N GLY A 154 23.72 -21.07 7.70
CA GLY A 154 22.93 -21.28 6.49
C GLY A 154 21.52 -20.65 6.50
N THR A 155 21.15 -19.92 7.54
CA THR A 155 19.87 -19.20 7.60
C THR A 155 20.03 -17.73 7.22
N ILE A 156 19.14 -17.25 6.33
CA ILE A 156 18.93 -15.84 6.03
C ILE A 156 17.68 -15.40 6.79
N VAL A 157 17.82 -14.39 7.66
CA VAL A 157 16.67 -13.77 8.33
C VAL A 157 16.30 -12.50 7.57
N VAL A 158 15.06 -12.43 7.11
CA VAL A 158 14.50 -11.26 6.44
C VAL A 158 13.60 -10.51 7.41
N ASN A 159 14.03 -9.32 7.80
CA ASN A 159 13.32 -8.49 8.75
C ASN A 159 12.19 -7.68 8.06
N CYS A 160 10.94 -8.06 8.29
CA CYS A 160 9.74 -7.41 7.76
C CYS A 160 8.79 -6.96 8.89
N THR A 161 9.33 -6.64 10.07
CA THR A 161 8.53 -6.34 11.27
C THR A 161 7.93 -4.93 11.30
N GLY A 162 8.22 -4.08 10.30
CA GLY A 162 7.74 -2.71 10.25
C GLY A 162 8.26 -1.89 11.44
N LEU A 163 7.35 -1.37 12.25
CA LEU A 163 7.65 -0.58 13.46
C LEU A 163 8.15 -1.49 14.60
N PHE A 164 9.38 -2.01 14.47
CA PHE A 164 10.04 -2.79 15.51
C PHE A 164 11.08 -1.94 16.26
N ASN A 165 11.13 -2.14 17.57
CA ASN A 165 11.47 -1.11 18.55
C ASN A 165 12.98 -0.91 18.80
N GLU A 166 13.82 -1.01 17.76
CA GLU A 166 15.28 -0.94 17.93
C GLU A 166 16.00 0.07 17.01
N ASP A 167 15.29 0.68 16.04
CA ASP A 167 15.89 1.70 15.17
C ASP A 167 15.40 3.11 15.54
N PRO A 168 16.26 4.00 16.07
CA PRO A 168 15.87 5.36 16.44
C PRO A 168 15.51 6.23 15.23
N ALA A 169 15.83 5.82 14.00
CA ALA A 169 15.39 6.49 12.79
C ALA A 169 13.92 6.18 12.45
N ILE A 170 13.33 5.16 13.08
CA ILE A 170 11.94 4.74 12.85
C ILE A 170 11.08 5.22 14.02
N PHE A 171 10.06 6.03 13.71
CA PHE A 171 9.10 6.52 14.69
C PHE A 171 7.66 6.34 14.15
N PRO A 172 6.67 6.14 15.04
CA PRO A 172 5.29 5.97 14.61
C PRO A 172 4.68 7.30 14.15
N CYS A 173 4.08 7.31 12.95
CA CYS A 173 3.16 8.35 12.51
C CYS A 173 1.73 7.83 12.62
N LYS A 174 0.97 8.36 13.57
CA LYS A 174 -0.41 7.92 13.81
C LYS A 174 -1.33 8.43 12.69
N GLY A 175 -1.90 7.50 11.91
CA GLY A 175 -3.03 7.77 11.02
C GLY A 175 -4.34 7.31 11.65
N GLN A 176 -5.44 8.00 11.33
CA GLN A 176 -6.79 7.58 11.70
C GLN A 176 -7.67 7.58 10.46
N VAL A 177 -8.43 6.50 10.28
CA VAL A 177 -9.36 6.33 9.17
C VAL A 177 -10.78 6.16 9.70
N VAL A 178 -11.75 6.66 8.93
CA VAL A 178 -13.18 6.43 9.16
C VAL A 178 -13.73 5.71 7.95
N MET A 179 -14.23 4.50 8.15
CA MET A 179 -14.86 3.72 7.10
C MET A 179 -16.33 4.11 6.97
N VAL A 180 -16.73 4.52 5.77
CA VAL A 180 -18.10 4.95 5.47
C VAL A 180 -18.64 4.16 4.29
N HIS A 181 -19.95 3.91 4.26
CA HIS A 181 -20.62 3.33 3.10
C HIS A 181 -21.16 4.45 2.21
N ALA A 182 -20.43 4.79 1.15
CA ALA A 182 -20.77 5.88 0.23
C ALA A 182 -20.59 5.44 -1.24
N PRO A 183 -21.44 4.53 -1.75
CA PRO A 183 -21.26 3.90 -3.07
C PRO A 183 -21.38 4.85 -4.27
N TRP A 184 -21.81 6.10 -4.04
CA TRP A 184 -21.87 7.15 -5.06
C TRP A 184 -20.55 7.89 -5.26
N ILE A 185 -19.59 7.75 -4.35
CA ILE A 185 -18.25 8.33 -4.50
C ILE A 185 -17.49 7.51 -5.55
N ARG A 186 -16.92 8.19 -6.55
CA ARG A 186 -16.27 7.56 -7.71
C ARG A 186 -14.82 7.97 -7.91
N SER A 187 -14.29 8.82 -7.05
CA SER A 187 -12.93 9.35 -7.17
C SER A 187 -12.30 9.46 -5.78
N ALA A 188 -11.01 9.17 -5.71
CA ALA A 188 -10.19 9.52 -4.56
C ALA A 188 -9.85 11.00 -4.64
N ILE A 189 -9.94 11.68 -3.49
CA ILE A 189 -9.58 13.09 -3.36
C ILE A 189 -8.50 13.18 -2.27
N CYS A 190 -7.37 13.78 -2.62
CA CYS A 190 -6.26 14.04 -1.71
C CYS A 190 -6.00 15.54 -1.62
N ASP A 191 -6.04 16.08 -0.41
CA ASP A 191 -5.67 17.46 -0.12
C ASP A 191 -4.25 17.47 0.46
N GLU A 192 -3.33 18.19 -0.20
CA GLU A 192 -1.92 18.33 0.21
C GLU A 192 -1.66 19.56 1.10
N ASP A 193 -2.67 20.38 1.38
CA ASP A 193 -2.54 21.54 2.27
C ASP A 193 -2.93 21.21 3.72
N SER A 194 -3.81 20.24 3.89
CA SER A 194 -4.32 19.82 5.20
C SER A 194 -3.35 18.83 5.87
N GLY A 195 -2.28 19.35 6.46
CA GLY A 195 -1.27 18.62 7.24
C GLY A 195 -0.91 19.27 8.56
#